data_AF-A0A919Z7S2-F1
#
_entry.id   AF-A0A919Z7S2-F1
#
_cell.length_a   1.000
_cell.length_b   1.000
_cell.length_c   1.000
_cell.angle_alpha   90.00
_cell.angle_beta   90.00
_cell.angle_gamma   90.00
#
_symmetry.space_group_name_H-M   'P 1'
#
loop_
_entity.id
_entity.type
_entity.pdbx_description
1 polymer ?
#
loop_
_entity_poly.entity_id
_entity_poly.type
_entity_poly.pdbx_seq_one_letter_code
_entity_poly.pdbx_strand_id
1 'polypeptide(L)'
;MIVISGSQPFDPAGLPEEELSLYRLKDQSPVRYQYSSVGELRFELGMRAAIQQAARDLNASGAAFATFRTSRCNPAYWERTPEGAFRLRSDVTPADGIRDIFRNGHLYAFECATAMVICLYRGALAQMGDEAFNRHFADLELYDWHYDSDLRLTTLPERKEAYPGDILYFVNPDVSPATPWWQGENGILLDADLYYGHGVGIKSAQGIIDSLNKHRRPNSSQSAYLKDQVSFPDYTYLYGLSTGAGPGSGPSPRSWMQARRGWAAAQIGSRGLLQLG
;
A
#
# COMPACT_ATOMS: atom_id res chain seq x y z
N MET A 1 22.25 0.28 4.83
CA MET A 1 23.35 0.73 3.95
C MET A 1 22.91 0.65 2.51
N ILE A 2 22.88 1.80 1.83
CA ILE A 2 22.51 1.89 0.42
C ILE A 2 23.75 1.65 -0.45
N VAL A 3 23.59 0.86 -1.52
CA VAL A 3 24.63 0.55 -2.49
C VAL A 3 24.06 0.77 -3.89
N ILE A 4 24.69 1.65 -4.68
CA ILE A 4 24.27 1.92 -6.06
C ILE A 4 25.36 1.42 -7.02
N SER A 5 24.98 0.63 -8.02
CA SER A 5 25.91 0.06 -8.99
C SER A 5 26.60 1.14 -9.84
N GLY A 6 27.93 1.08 -9.93
CA GLY A 6 28.72 1.82 -10.93
C GLY A 6 28.80 3.34 -10.74
N SER A 7 28.29 3.90 -9.64
CA SER A 7 28.19 5.35 -9.43
C SER A 7 29.10 5.88 -8.32
N GLN A 8 29.42 7.18 -8.39
CA GLN A 8 29.99 7.96 -7.28
C GLN A 8 29.02 8.02 -6.08
N PRO A 9 29.49 8.40 -4.87
CA PRO A 9 28.61 8.55 -3.70
C PRO A 9 27.42 9.45 -4.04
N PHE A 10 26.21 8.96 -3.74
CA PHE A 10 24.99 9.75 -3.90
C PHE A 10 24.95 10.85 -2.84
N ASP A 11 24.77 12.11 -3.27
CA ASP A 11 24.57 13.23 -2.37
C ASP A 11 23.07 13.41 -2.07
N PRO A 12 22.61 13.14 -0.83
CA PRO A 12 21.20 13.26 -0.47
C PRO A 12 20.76 14.70 -0.19
N ALA A 13 21.65 15.71 -0.21
CA ALA A 13 21.34 17.08 0.19
C ALA A 13 20.22 17.75 -0.64
N GLY A 14 20.00 17.30 -1.87
CA GLY A 14 18.93 17.79 -2.75
C GLY A 14 17.59 17.06 -2.63
N LEU A 15 17.45 16.10 -1.72
CA LEU A 15 16.19 15.37 -1.52
C LEU A 15 15.18 16.22 -0.71
N PRO A 16 13.87 16.13 -1.03
CA PRO A 16 12.80 16.58 -0.13
C PRO A 16 12.93 15.97 1.27
N GLU A 17 12.40 16.63 2.29
CA GLU A 17 12.59 16.25 3.70
C GLU A 17 12.11 14.81 4.01
N GLU A 18 10.96 14.42 3.45
CA GLU A 18 10.39 13.08 3.61
C GLU A 18 11.28 12.01 2.96
N GLU A 19 11.78 12.28 1.75
CA GLU A 19 12.69 11.39 1.03
C GLU A 19 14.05 11.30 1.72
N LEU A 20 14.57 12.41 2.24
CA LEU A 20 15.83 12.49 2.98
C LEU A 20 15.75 11.69 4.29
N SER A 21 14.61 11.74 4.97
CA SER A 21 14.38 10.96 6.19
C SER A 21 14.35 9.45 5.88
N LEU A 22 13.65 9.05 4.82
CA LEU A 22 13.68 7.66 4.32
C LEU A 22 15.08 7.20 3.92
N TYR A 23 15.82 8.05 3.20
CA TYR A 23 17.20 7.78 2.80
C TYR A 23 18.07 7.49 4.03
N ARG A 24 18.02 8.36 5.06
CA ARG A 24 18.80 8.20 6.29
C ARG A 24 18.47 6.90 7.02
N LEU A 25 17.18 6.55 7.14
CA LEU A 25 16.75 5.29 7.76
C LEU A 25 17.33 4.07 7.03
N LYS A 26 17.28 4.06 5.69
CA LYS A 26 17.81 2.96 4.88
C LYS A 26 19.34 2.94 4.82
N ASP A 27 19.99 4.08 4.89
CA ASP A 27 21.45 4.16 4.86
C ASP A 27 22.07 3.66 6.17
N GLN A 28 21.47 4.03 7.31
CA GLN A 28 21.89 3.60 8.65
C GLN A 28 21.49 2.16 8.98
N SER A 29 20.61 1.56 8.19
CA SER A 29 20.18 0.17 8.36
C SER A 29 21.33 -0.84 8.21
N PRO A 30 21.34 -1.94 8.98
CA PRO A 30 22.26 -3.07 8.77
C PRO A 30 21.94 -3.88 7.49
N VAL A 31 20.76 -3.70 6.89
CA VAL A 31 20.38 -4.31 5.62
C VAL A 31 21.05 -3.57 4.46
N ARG A 32 21.53 -4.34 3.49
CA ARG A 32 22.12 -3.81 2.25
C ARG A 32 21.03 -3.67 1.19
N TYR A 33 20.74 -2.43 0.79
CA TYR A 33 19.83 -2.12 -0.31
C TYR A 33 20.64 -1.86 -1.58
N GLN A 34 20.39 -2.64 -2.64
CA GLN A 34 21.10 -2.53 -3.90
C GLN A 34 20.20 -1.88 -4.95
N TYR A 35 20.74 -0.86 -5.63
CA TYR A 35 20.08 -0.15 -6.72
C TYR A 35 20.97 -0.18 -7.97
N SER A 36 20.35 -0.35 -9.13
CA SER A 36 21.00 -0.32 -10.43
C SER A 36 21.41 1.09 -10.86
N SER A 37 20.75 2.13 -10.33
CA SER A 37 20.99 3.53 -10.66
C SER A 37 20.50 4.48 -9.57
N VAL A 38 20.95 5.74 -9.60
CA VAL A 38 20.41 6.82 -8.75
C VAL A 38 18.92 7.04 -9.04
N GLY A 39 18.48 6.87 -10.30
CA GLY A 39 17.07 7.02 -10.69
C GLY A 39 16.17 6.01 -9.97
N GLU A 40 16.61 4.75 -9.85
CA GLU A 40 15.86 3.71 -9.14
C GLU A 40 15.74 4.02 -7.63
N LEU A 41 16.83 4.48 -7.00
CA LEU A 41 16.79 4.91 -5.60
C LEU A 41 15.79 6.06 -5.40
N ARG A 42 15.87 7.10 -6.24
CA ARG A 42 14.97 8.26 -6.16
C ARG A 42 13.52 7.86 -6.40
N PHE A 43 13.28 6.93 -7.32
CA PHE A 43 11.95 6.39 -7.57
C PHE A 43 11.36 5.71 -6.34
N GLU A 44 12.11 4.83 -5.65
CA GLU A 44 11.63 4.19 -4.41
C GLU A 44 11.35 5.24 -3.33
N LEU A 45 12.29 6.16 -3.07
CA LEU A 45 12.13 7.17 -2.03
C LEU A 45 10.93 8.07 -2.29
N GLY A 46 10.80 8.57 -3.53
CA GLY A 46 9.69 9.42 -3.96
C GLY A 46 8.34 8.69 -3.92
N MET A 47 8.30 7.41 -4.32
CA MET A 47 7.06 6.63 -4.27
C MET A 47 6.61 6.41 -2.82
N ARG A 48 7.54 6.07 -1.92
CA ARG A 48 7.26 5.90 -0.48
C ARG A 48 6.74 7.19 0.15
N ALA A 49 7.36 8.33 -0.16
CA ALA A 49 6.88 9.64 0.29
C ALA A 49 5.47 9.94 -0.25
N ALA A 50 5.23 9.66 -1.53
CA ALA A 50 3.92 9.85 -2.16
C ALA A 50 2.83 8.93 -1.58
N ILE A 51 3.14 7.69 -1.19
CA ILE A 51 2.19 6.79 -0.51
C ILE A 51 1.80 7.33 0.86
N GLN A 52 2.77 7.85 1.64
CA GLN A 52 2.47 8.48 2.93
C GLN A 52 1.55 9.69 2.76
N GLN A 53 1.85 10.54 1.77
CA GLN A 53 1.00 11.68 1.48
C GLN A 53 -0.39 11.25 1.03
N ALA A 54 -0.49 10.24 0.16
CA ALA A 54 -1.76 9.67 -0.26
C ALA A 54 -2.58 9.15 0.94
N ALA A 55 -1.96 8.46 1.89
CA ALA A 55 -2.66 8.02 3.09
C ALA A 55 -3.23 9.18 3.93
N ARG A 56 -2.48 10.29 4.06
CA ARG A 56 -2.95 11.51 4.73
C ARG A 56 -4.09 12.18 3.96
N ASP A 57 -3.94 12.30 2.65
CA ASP A 57 -4.95 12.90 1.77
C ASP A 57 -6.24 12.08 1.76
N LEU A 58 -6.14 10.75 1.71
CA LEU A 58 -7.30 9.87 1.72
C LEU A 58 -8.05 9.96 3.04
N ASN A 59 -7.33 10.02 4.17
CA ASN A 59 -7.91 10.26 5.49
C ASN A 59 -8.67 11.61 5.56
N ALA A 60 -8.19 12.64 4.87
CA ALA A 60 -8.81 13.96 4.82
C ALA A 60 -9.92 14.10 3.76
N SER A 61 -9.99 13.19 2.78
CA SER A 61 -10.88 13.30 1.61
C SER A 61 -12.37 13.17 1.90
N GLY A 62 -12.74 12.65 3.06
CA GLY A 62 -14.11 12.29 3.41
C GLY A 62 -14.56 10.91 2.89
N ALA A 63 -13.67 10.14 2.26
CA ALA A 63 -13.94 8.74 1.91
C ALA A 63 -14.21 7.93 3.18
N ALA A 64 -15.35 7.24 3.20
CA ALA A 64 -15.80 6.49 4.37
C ALA A 64 -15.48 5.00 4.26
N PHE A 65 -15.41 4.30 5.39
CA PHE A 65 -15.37 2.84 5.37
C PHE A 65 -16.72 2.28 4.93
N ALA A 66 -16.70 1.22 4.11
CA ALA A 66 -17.87 0.41 3.81
C ALA A 66 -17.47 -1.04 3.49
N THR A 67 -18.40 -1.97 3.78
CA THR A 67 -18.28 -3.34 3.25
C THR A 67 -18.52 -3.37 1.74
N PHE A 68 -18.10 -4.44 1.06
CA PHE A 68 -18.40 -4.64 -0.37
C PHE A 68 -19.89 -4.48 -0.71
N ARG A 69 -20.78 -5.01 0.13
CA ARG A 69 -22.24 -4.89 -0.05
C ARG A 69 -22.73 -3.45 0.00
N THR A 70 -22.07 -2.61 0.79
CA THR A 70 -22.47 -1.21 1.04
C THR A 70 -21.50 -0.20 0.41
N SER A 71 -20.59 -0.68 -0.44
CA SER A 71 -19.59 0.17 -1.09
C SER A 71 -20.28 1.17 -2.03
N ARG A 72 -19.63 2.31 -2.27
CA ARG A 72 -20.09 3.30 -3.25
C ARG A 72 -18.90 4.01 -3.88
N CYS A 73 -19.08 4.46 -5.11
CA CYS A 73 -18.10 5.22 -5.86
C CYS A 73 -18.79 6.33 -6.65
N ASN A 74 -18.00 7.29 -7.14
CA ASN A 74 -18.52 8.35 -8.01
C ASN A 74 -18.86 7.77 -9.41
N PRO A 75 -20.15 7.76 -9.83
CA PRO A 75 -20.57 7.16 -11.09
C PRO A 75 -20.06 7.90 -12.33
N ALA A 76 -19.54 9.13 -12.17
CA ALA A 76 -18.87 9.84 -13.26
C ALA A 76 -17.53 9.20 -13.67
N TYR A 77 -16.91 8.41 -12.78
CA TYR A 77 -15.59 7.81 -13.01
C TYR A 77 -15.61 6.28 -12.94
N TRP A 78 -16.46 5.71 -12.08
CA TRP A 78 -16.42 4.30 -11.73
C TRP A 78 -17.81 3.67 -11.81
N GLU A 79 -17.85 2.42 -12.28
CA GLU A 79 -19.02 1.55 -12.21
C GLU A 79 -18.86 0.60 -11.02
N ARG A 80 -19.84 0.60 -10.11
CA ARG A 80 -19.86 -0.36 -9.00
C ARG A 80 -20.47 -1.69 -9.48
N THR A 81 -19.71 -2.77 -9.41
CA THR A 81 -20.21 -4.12 -9.75
C THR A 81 -21.16 -4.67 -8.67
N PRO A 82 -21.94 -5.72 -8.96
CA PRO A 82 -22.77 -6.38 -7.95
C PRO A 82 -21.98 -6.88 -6.73
N GLU A 83 -20.73 -7.31 -6.95
CA GLU A 83 -19.80 -7.79 -5.92
C GLU A 83 -19.20 -6.64 -5.10
N GLY A 84 -19.43 -5.39 -5.50
CA GLY A 84 -18.94 -4.20 -4.79
C GLY A 84 -17.58 -3.70 -5.23
N ALA A 85 -17.02 -4.24 -6.32
CA ALA A 85 -15.81 -3.73 -6.98
C ALA A 85 -16.10 -2.40 -7.69
N PHE A 86 -15.07 -1.58 -7.87
CA PHE A 86 -15.16 -0.36 -8.69
C PHE A 86 -14.38 -0.56 -9.97
N ARG A 87 -15.10 -0.69 -11.08
CA ARG A 87 -14.52 -0.77 -12.40
C ARG A 87 -14.42 0.61 -13.00
N LEU A 88 -13.23 1.00 -13.46
CA LEU A 88 -13.05 2.27 -14.13
C LEU A 88 -13.88 2.29 -15.42
N ARG A 89 -14.54 3.42 -15.71
CA ARG A 89 -15.25 3.58 -16.98
C ARG A 89 -14.27 3.64 -18.14
N SER A 90 -14.68 3.12 -19.30
CA SER A 90 -13.83 3.06 -20.50
C SER A 90 -13.51 4.41 -21.13
N ASP A 91 -14.25 5.47 -20.77
CA ASP A 91 -14.04 6.85 -21.22
C ASP A 91 -13.21 7.70 -20.25
N VAL A 92 -12.68 7.09 -19.18
CA VAL A 92 -11.95 7.78 -18.11
C VAL A 92 -10.53 7.25 -18.02
N THR A 93 -9.55 8.14 -17.87
CA THR A 93 -8.16 7.70 -17.69
C THR A 93 -7.91 7.16 -16.27
N PRO A 94 -7.04 6.16 -16.10
CA PRO A 94 -6.66 5.66 -14.77
C PRO A 94 -6.19 6.75 -13.81
N ALA A 95 -5.39 7.69 -14.30
CA ALA A 95 -4.90 8.82 -13.52
C ALA A 95 -6.04 9.71 -13.01
N ASP A 96 -7.05 9.99 -13.84
CA ASP A 96 -8.21 10.79 -13.45
C ASP A 96 -9.10 10.05 -12.47
N GLY A 97 -9.38 8.76 -12.70
CA GLY A 97 -10.16 7.92 -11.79
C GLY A 97 -9.55 7.87 -10.39
N ILE A 98 -8.24 7.63 -10.30
CA ILE A 98 -7.53 7.60 -9.01
C ILE A 98 -7.57 8.97 -8.33
N ARG A 99 -7.30 10.07 -9.05
CA ARG A 99 -7.33 11.42 -8.46
C ARG A 99 -8.71 11.83 -7.98
N ASP A 100 -9.78 11.39 -8.66
CA ASP A 100 -11.15 11.71 -8.27
C ASP A 100 -11.48 11.20 -6.86
N ILE A 101 -10.97 10.03 -6.48
CA ILE A 101 -11.18 9.48 -5.14
C ILE A 101 -10.68 10.43 -4.05
N PHE A 102 -9.53 11.09 -4.26
CA PHE A 102 -8.97 12.03 -3.28
C PHE A 102 -9.68 13.38 -3.29
N ARG A 103 -10.12 13.84 -4.48
CA ARG A 103 -10.80 15.13 -4.65
C ARG A 103 -12.24 15.12 -4.16
N ASN A 104 -12.95 14.03 -4.45
CA ASN A 104 -14.38 13.84 -4.20
C ASN A 104 -14.64 12.70 -3.22
N GLY A 105 -13.74 12.48 -2.25
CA GLY A 105 -13.76 11.32 -1.34
C GLY A 105 -15.10 11.09 -0.65
N HIS A 106 -15.85 12.14 -0.30
CA HIS A 106 -17.21 12.03 0.27
C HIS A 106 -18.19 11.18 -0.58
N LEU A 107 -18.01 11.12 -1.91
CA LEU A 107 -18.79 10.28 -2.83
C LEU A 107 -18.41 8.79 -2.76
N TYR A 108 -17.34 8.44 -2.05
CA TYR A 108 -16.78 7.10 -2.00
C TYR A 108 -16.91 6.46 -0.61
N ALA A 109 -17.13 5.15 -0.61
CA ALA A 109 -16.84 4.31 0.54
C ALA A 109 -16.48 2.88 0.16
N PHE A 110 -15.44 2.34 0.79
CA PHE A 110 -14.83 1.06 0.42
C PHE A 110 -14.12 0.37 1.61
N GLU A 111 -13.67 -0.86 1.38
CA GLU A 111 -12.98 -1.68 2.39
C GLU A 111 -11.54 -1.20 2.63
N CYS A 112 -10.95 -1.62 3.75
CA CYS A 112 -9.60 -1.20 4.13
C CYS A 112 -8.52 -1.69 3.16
N ALA A 113 -8.64 -2.89 2.61
CA ALA A 113 -7.72 -3.41 1.59
C ALA A 113 -7.74 -2.55 0.31
N THR A 114 -8.93 -2.21 -0.18
CA THR A 114 -9.10 -1.33 -1.34
C THR A 114 -8.50 0.06 -1.09
N ALA A 115 -8.62 0.59 0.13
CA ALA A 115 -7.98 1.85 0.51
C ALA A 115 -6.44 1.80 0.41
N MET A 116 -5.83 0.67 0.80
CA MET A 116 -4.37 0.49 0.65
C MET A 116 -3.98 0.54 -0.82
N VAL A 117 -4.67 -0.23 -1.66
CA VAL A 117 -4.43 -0.28 -3.12
C VAL A 117 -4.56 1.10 -3.76
N ILE A 118 -5.58 1.89 -3.38
CA ILE A 118 -5.76 3.27 -3.85
C ILE A 118 -4.56 4.15 -3.49
N CYS A 119 -4.04 4.07 -2.27
CA CYS A 119 -2.84 4.82 -1.86
C CYS A 119 -1.60 4.38 -2.65
N LEU A 120 -1.44 3.08 -2.92
CA LEU A 120 -0.33 2.57 -3.72
C LEU A 120 -0.40 3.06 -5.17
N TYR A 121 -1.58 3.02 -5.79
CA TYR A 121 -1.78 3.58 -7.13
C TYR A 121 -1.52 5.09 -7.16
N ARG A 122 -1.92 5.83 -6.12
CA ARG A 122 -1.62 7.26 -6.02
C ARG A 122 -0.12 7.52 -5.94
N GLY A 123 0.61 6.70 -5.19
CA GLY A 123 2.07 6.74 -5.11
C GLY A 123 2.74 6.43 -6.44
N ALA A 124 2.29 5.38 -7.14
CA ALA A 124 2.79 5.00 -8.45
C ALA A 124 2.54 6.11 -9.48
N LEU A 125 1.32 6.64 -9.54
CA LEU A 125 0.95 7.75 -10.42
C LEU A 125 1.85 8.98 -10.21
N ALA A 126 2.21 9.29 -8.95
CA ALA A 126 3.06 10.43 -8.65
C ALA A 126 4.49 10.29 -9.22
N GLN A 127 5.03 9.06 -9.26
CA GLN A 127 6.40 8.82 -9.74
C GLN A 127 6.48 8.46 -11.22
N MET A 128 5.46 7.79 -11.76
CA MET A 128 5.42 7.38 -13.17
C MET A 128 4.92 8.50 -14.09
N GLY A 129 4.09 9.41 -13.57
CA GLY A 129 3.38 10.39 -14.38
C GLY A 129 2.21 9.78 -15.19
N ASP A 130 1.37 10.66 -15.72
CA ASP A 130 0.09 10.28 -16.33
C ASP A 130 0.25 9.34 -17.53
N GLU A 131 1.21 9.61 -18.41
CA GLU A 131 1.38 8.83 -19.64
C GLU A 131 1.75 7.38 -19.35
N ALA A 132 2.77 7.14 -18.53
CA ALA A 132 3.20 5.80 -18.17
C ALA A 132 2.16 5.09 -17.30
N PHE A 133 1.54 5.80 -16.35
CA PHE A 133 0.51 5.23 -15.49
C PHE A 133 -0.72 4.79 -16.31
N ASN A 134 -1.26 5.65 -17.17
CA ASN A 134 -2.43 5.33 -17.98
C ASN A 134 -2.17 4.19 -18.97
N ARG A 135 -0.93 4.07 -19.47
CA ARG A 135 -0.53 2.99 -20.36
C ARG A 135 -0.47 1.63 -19.67
N HIS A 136 0.03 1.60 -18.44
CA HIS A 136 0.29 0.36 -17.71
C HIS A 136 -0.84 -0.07 -16.78
N PHE A 137 -1.79 0.80 -16.46
CA PHE A 137 -2.92 0.49 -15.58
C PHE A 137 -4.25 0.79 -16.28
N ALA A 138 -4.40 0.44 -17.56
CA ALA A 138 -5.53 0.88 -18.39
C ALA A 138 -6.91 0.35 -17.95
N ASP A 139 -6.96 -0.84 -17.35
CA ASP A 139 -8.21 -1.54 -17.00
C ASP A 139 -8.38 -1.67 -15.47
N LEU A 140 -8.27 -0.54 -14.75
CA LEU A 140 -8.36 -0.54 -13.29
C LEU A 140 -9.69 -1.08 -12.78
N GLU A 141 -9.61 -2.12 -11.95
CA GLU A 141 -10.68 -2.58 -11.09
C GLU A 141 -10.19 -2.56 -9.63
N LEU A 142 -10.91 -1.88 -8.75
CA LEU A 142 -10.58 -1.75 -7.34
C LEU A 142 -11.47 -2.69 -6.52
N TYR A 143 -10.90 -3.77 -5.98
CA TYR A 143 -11.65 -4.78 -5.22
C TYR A 143 -10.76 -5.57 -4.25
N ASP A 144 -10.91 -5.40 -2.94
CA ASP A 144 -10.03 -6.07 -1.94
C ASP A 144 -8.53 -5.88 -2.25
N TRP A 145 -7.77 -6.98 -2.29
CA TRP A 145 -6.41 -7.09 -2.83
C TRP A 145 -6.38 -7.61 -4.27
N HIS A 146 -7.50 -7.61 -4.99
CA HIS A 146 -7.42 -7.61 -6.45
C HIS A 146 -6.90 -6.24 -6.86
N TYR A 147 -5.58 -6.15 -6.90
CA TYR A 147 -4.84 -5.15 -7.64
C TYR A 147 -4.45 -5.77 -8.99
N ASP A 148 -4.33 -4.93 -10.01
CA ASP A 148 -3.75 -5.35 -11.28
C ASP A 148 -2.39 -6.01 -11.00
N SER A 149 -2.11 -7.18 -11.61
CA SER A 149 -0.82 -7.88 -11.50
C SER A 149 0.39 -6.97 -11.73
N ASP A 150 0.17 -5.81 -12.35
CA ASP A 150 1.11 -4.75 -12.64
C ASP A 150 1.52 -3.88 -11.43
N LEU A 151 0.86 -3.95 -10.26
CA LEU A 151 1.37 -3.26 -9.05
C LEU A 151 2.47 -4.07 -8.33
N ARG A 152 2.47 -5.40 -8.50
CA ARG A 152 3.37 -6.38 -7.87
C ARG A 152 3.72 -6.09 -6.40
N LEU A 153 2.89 -6.57 -5.48
CA LEU A 153 3.20 -6.48 -4.05
C LEU A 153 4.12 -7.61 -3.58
N THR A 154 5.12 -7.25 -2.78
CA THR A 154 5.95 -8.17 -2.01
C THR A 154 5.50 -8.15 -0.57
N THR A 155 5.27 -9.33 0.03
CA THR A 155 5.04 -9.48 1.48
C THR A 155 6.19 -10.28 2.08
N LEU A 156 6.88 -9.70 3.05
CA LEU A 156 7.95 -10.37 3.79
C LEU A 156 7.42 -10.80 5.17
N PRO A 157 7.44 -12.10 5.50
CA PRO A 157 7.25 -12.56 6.88
C PRO A 157 8.51 -12.27 7.71
N GLU A 158 8.35 -12.21 9.03
CA GLU A 158 9.44 -11.92 9.98
C GLU A 158 10.14 -10.61 9.60
N ARG A 159 9.40 -9.50 9.70
CA ARG A 159 9.90 -8.20 9.26
C ARG A 159 11.13 -7.87 10.10
N LYS A 160 12.24 -7.59 9.44
CA LYS A 160 13.40 -7.00 10.11
C LYS A 160 13.21 -5.50 10.26
N GLU A 161 12.66 -4.87 9.23
CA GLU A 161 12.49 -3.43 9.12
C GLU A 161 11.18 -3.11 8.41
N ALA A 162 10.65 -1.94 8.71
CA ALA A 162 9.55 -1.31 8.00
C ALA A 162 9.86 0.18 7.85
N TYR A 163 9.47 0.75 6.73
CA TYR A 163 9.73 2.13 6.37
C TYR A 163 8.42 2.84 6.09
N PRO A 164 8.32 4.16 6.37
CA PRO A 164 7.16 4.92 5.96
C PRO A 164 6.79 4.70 4.49
N GLY A 165 5.50 4.48 4.23
CA GLY A 165 4.93 4.01 2.97
C GLY A 165 4.72 2.50 2.88
N ASP A 166 5.29 1.69 3.78
CA ASP A 166 5.00 0.25 3.86
C ASP A 166 3.61 -0.02 4.45
N ILE A 167 3.04 -1.17 4.07
CA ILE A 167 1.78 -1.69 4.63
C ILE A 167 2.09 -2.76 5.67
N LEU A 168 1.46 -2.59 6.83
CA LEU A 168 1.53 -3.49 7.98
C LEU A 168 0.13 -4.02 8.31
N TYR A 169 0.05 -5.08 9.12
CA TYR A 169 -1.22 -5.70 9.46
C TYR A 169 -1.35 -5.93 10.96
N PHE A 170 -2.42 -5.39 11.55
CA PHE A 170 -2.81 -5.65 12.93
C PHE A 170 -3.83 -6.78 12.95
N VAL A 171 -3.58 -7.82 13.74
CA VAL A 171 -4.47 -8.98 13.88
C VAL A 171 -5.33 -8.80 15.10
N ASN A 172 -6.63 -9.07 14.99
CA ASN A 172 -7.52 -9.27 16.12
C ASN A 172 -7.89 -10.76 16.23
N PRO A 173 -7.13 -11.56 17.00
CA PRO A 173 -7.25 -13.01 17.00
C PRO A 173 -8.59 -13.50 17.58
N ASP A 174 -9.21 -12.68 18.43
CA ASP A 174 -10.40 -13.02 19.21
C ASP A 174 -11.60 -12.16 18.79
N VAL A 175 -11.69 -11.80 17.51
CA VAL A 175 -12.77 -10.99 16.94
C VAL A 175 -14.16 -11.56 17.26
N SER A 176 -15.11 -10.68 17.53
CA SER A 176 -16.51 -11.05 17.71
C SER A 176 -17.12 -11.55 16.39
N PRO A 177 -17.78 -12.72 16.37
CA PRO A 177 -18.51 -13.21 15.19
C PRO A 177 -19.61 -12.27 14.69
N ALA A 178 -20.11 -11.37 15.55
CA ALA A 178 -21.10 -10.37 15.17
C ALA A 178 -20.50 -9.23 14.32
N THR A 179 -19.18 -9.03 14.39
CA THR A 179 -18.48 -7.96 13.66
C THR A 179 -17.19 -8.50 13.03
N PRO A 180 -17.29 -9.47 12.10
CA PRO A 180 -16.14 -10.18 11.55
C PRO A 180 -15.19 -9.27 10.74
N TRP A 181 -15.66 -8.10 10.29
CA TRP A 181 -14.83 -7.10 9.62
C TRP A 181 -13.76 -6.48 10.53
N TRP A 182 -13.85 -6.64 11.85
CA TRP A 182 -12.82 -6.23 12.82
C TRP A 182 -11.77 -7.31 13.13
N GLN A 183 -11.61 -8.32 12.26
CA GLN A 183 -10.62 -9.40 12.42
C GLN A 183 -9.16 -8.91 12.30
N GLY A 184 -8.98 -7.70 11.80
CA GLY A 184 -7.70 -7.02 11.73
C GLY A 184 -7.83 -5.70 11.01
N GLU A 185 -6.70 -5.02 10.86
CA GLU A 185 -6.61 -3.72 10.18
C GLU A 185 -5.32 -3.64 9.36
N ASN A 186 -5.45 -3.23 8.10
CA ASN A 186 -4.30 -2.85 7.28
C ASN A 186 -3.88 -1.43 7.65
N GLY A 187 -2.58 -1.20 7.82
CA GLY A 187 -2.05 0.12 8.18
C GLY A 187 -0.90 0.54 7.30
N ILE A 188 -0.98 1.72 6.68
CA ILE A 188 0.18 2.38 6.04
C ILE A 188 1.00 3.04 7.13
N LEU A 189 2.29 2.68 7.23
CA LEU A 189 3.24 3.32 8.12
C LEU A 189 3.49 4.76 7.64
N LEU A 190 3.21 5.74 8.49
CA LEU A 190 3.45 7.16 8.22
C LEU A 190 4.70 7.67 8.92
N ASP A 191 4.97 7.14 10.11
CA ASP A 191 6.12 7.46 10.95
C ASP A 191 6.29 6.37 12.02
N ALA A 192 7.35 6.42 12.83
CA ALA A 192 7.79 5.36 13.75
C ALA A 192 6.68 4.66 14.57
N ASP A 193 5.69 5.39 15.05
CA ASP A 193 4.49 4.84 15.71
C ASP A 193 3.23 5.57 15.24
N LEU A 194 3.12 5.78 13.93
CA LEU A 194 1.98 6.45 13.32
C LEU A 194 1.54 5.72 12.05
N TYR A 195 0.26 5.38 11.99
CA TYR A 195 -0.31 4.52 10.96
C TYR A 195 -1.62 5.09 10.47
N TYR A 196 -1.88 5.01 9.17
CA TYR A 196 -3.20 5.21 8.60
C TYR A 196 -3.89 3.85 8.42
N GLY A 197 -5.00 3.63 9.12
CA GLY A 197 -5.95 2.55 8.82
C GLY A 197 -7.27 3.13 8.33
N HIS A 198 -7.86 2.53 7.31
CA HIS A 198 -9.07 3.08 6.68
C HIS A 198 -10.31 2.76 7.52
N GLY A 199 -11.03 3.79 7.97
CA GLY A 199 -12.15 3.66 8.90
C GLY A 199 -11.77 3.84 10.38
N VAL A 200 -10.52 3.54 10.75
CA VAL A 200 -9.96 3.87 12.08
C VAL A 200 -9.28 5.24 12.10
N GLY A 201 -8.76 5.69 10.96
CA GLY A 201 -8.03 6.95 10.78
C GLY A 201 -6.54 6.83 11.11
N ILE A 202 -5.90 7.97 11.34
CA ILE A 202 -4.48 8.04 11.70
C ILE A 202 -4.31 7.84 13.21
N LYS A 203 -3.59 6.80 13.62
CA LYS A 203 -3.40 6.40 15.03
C LYS A 203 -2.01 5.80 15.27
N SER A 204 -1.61 5.72 16.54
CA SER A 204 -0.49 4.88 16.94
C SER A 204 -0.82 3.40 16.87
N ALA A 205 0.19 2.53 16.98
CA ALA A 205 -0.02 1.07 17.03
C ALA A 205 -0.97 0.70 18.18
N GLN A 206 -0.76 1.28 19.36
CA GLN A 206 -1.64 1.05 20.51
C GLN A 206 -3.07 1.54 20.24
N GLY A 207 -3.23 2.70 19.59
CA GLY A 207 -4.56 3.23 19.24
C GLY A 207 -5.33 2.33 18.27
N ILE A 208 -4.65 1.68 17.32
CA ILE A 208 -5.25 0.68 16.43
C ILE A 208 -5.61 -0.59 17.22
N ILE A 209 -4.69 -1.10 18.05
CA ILE A 209 -4.91 -2.26 18.92
C ILE A 209 -6.13 -2.06 19.83
N ASP A 210 -6.25 -0.88 20.46
CA ASP A 210 -7.39 -0.54 21.32
C ASP A 210 -8.70 -0.49 20.54
N SER A 211 -8.67 -0.03 19.29
CA SER A 211 -9.86 0.00 18.42
C SER A 211 -10.32 -1.41 18.04
N LEU A 212 -9.38 -2.31 17.75
CA LEU A 212 -9.66 -3.73 17.48
C LEU A 212 -10.14 -4.46 18.75
N ASN A 213 -9.52 -4.20 19.90
CA ASN A 213 -9.84 -4.86 21.16
C ASN A 213 -11.27 -4.60 21.65
N LYS A 214 -11.90 -3.49 21.23
CA LYS A 214 -13.32 -3.19 21.49
C LYS A 214 -14.29 -4.13 20.78
N HIS A 215 -13.82 -4.84 19.76
CA HIS A 215 -14.63 -5.72 18.90
C HIS A 215 -14.28 -7.20 19.08
N ARG A 216 -13.73 -7.56 20.24
CA ARG A 216 -13.48 -8.95 20.61
C ARG A 216 -14.75 -9.65 21.07
N ARG A 217 -14.75 -10.98 21.00
CA ARG A 217 -15.78 -11.80 21.65
C ARG A 217 -15.82 -11.53 23.16
N PRO A 218 -16.99 -11.66 23.82
CA PRO A 218 -17.11 -11.45 25.26
C PRO A 218 -16.08 -12.26 26.06
N ASN A 219 -15.57 -11.67 27.14
CA ASN A 219 -14.61 -12.28 28.07
C ASN A 219 -13.23 -12.64 27.48
N SER A 220 -12.90 -12.20 26.26
CA SER A 220 -11.55 -12.40 25.72
C SER A 220 -10.48 -11.64 26.50
N SER A 221 -9.40 -12.33 26.86
CA SER A 221 -8.17 -11.74 27.41
C SER A 221 -7.06 -11.61 26.37
N GLN A 222 -7.23 -12.16 25.16
CA GLN A 222 -6.23 -12.12 24.10
C GLN A 222 -6.31 -10.76 23.36
N SER A 223 -5.24 -9.97 23.41
CA SER A 223 -5.19 -8.67 22.73
C SER A 223 -4.94 -8.84 21.22
N ALA A 224 -5.45 -7.90 20.44
CA ALA A 224 -4.94 -7.61 19.11
C ALA A 224 -3.45 -7.21 19.16
N TYR A 225 -2.73 -7.44 18.06
CA TYR A 225 -1.29 -7.19 17.97
C TYR A 225 -0.85 -6.91 16.53
N LEU A 226 0.28 -6.22 16.38
CA LEU A 226 0.91 -6.00 15.08
C LEU A 226 1.60 -7.30 14.61
N LYS A 227 1.06 -7.92 13.55
CA LYS A 227 1.62 -9.15 12.98
C LYS A 227 3.01 -8.89 12.44
N ASP A 228 3.96 -9.79 12.68
CA ASP A 228 5.33 -9.70 12.21
C ASP A 228 5.46 -9.99 10.70
N GLN A 229 5.01 -9.02 9.90
CA GLN A 229 5.11 -8.98 8.44
C GLN A 229 5.17 -7.54 7.96
N VAL A 230 5.62 -7.34 6.72
CA VAL A 230 5.59 -6.05 6.03
C VAL A 230 5.29 -6.28 4.54
N SER A 231 4.53 -5.39 3.92
CA SER A 231 4.21 -5.45 2.49
C SER A 231 4.47 -4.13 1.80
N PHE A 232 4.98 -4.20 0.57
CA PHE A 232 5.35 -3.02 -0.22
C PHE A 232 5.36 -3.34 -1.73
N PRO A 233 5.21 -2.33 -2.60
CA PRO A 233 5.34 -2.50 -4.05
C PRO A 233 6.74 -2.93 -4.47
N ASP A 234 6.85 -3.67 -5.58
CA ASP A 234 8.11 -3.92 -6.27
C ASP A 234 8.59 -2.63 -6.98
N TYR A 235 9.28 -1.77 -6.23
CA TYR A 235 9.75 -0.47 -6.72
C TYR A 235 10.69 -0.60 -7.93
N THR A 236 11.52 -1.64 -7.99
CA THR A 236 12.41 -1.90 -9.13
C THR A 236 11.60 -2.19 -10.40
N TYR A 237 10.58 -3.03 -10.29
CA TYR A 237 9.69 -3.33 -11.40
C TYR A 237 8.93 -2.08 -11.89
N LEU A 238 8.34 -1.32 -10.97
CA LEU A 238 7.60 -0.10 -11.29
C LEU A 238 8.50 0.99 -11.91
N TYR A 239 9.75 1.11 -11.45
CA TYR A 239 10.73 1.99 -12.09
C TYR A 239 11.03 1.58 -13.53
N GLY A 240 11.14 0.27 -13.82
CA GLY A 240 11.27 -0.24 -15.17
C GLY A 240 10.11 0.16 -16.08
N LEU A 241 8.86 -0.02 -15.60
CA LEU A 241 7.67 0.44 -16.33
C LEU A 241 7.70 1.95 -16.60
N SER A 242 8.12 2.76 -15.62
CA SER A 242 8.15 4.22 -15.74
C SER A 242 9.13 4.73 -16.82
N THR A 243 10.23 4.01 -17.05
CA THR A 243 11.30 4.44 -17.96
C THR A 243 11.18 3.82 -19.35
N GLY A 244 10.19 2.95 -19.59
CA GLY A 244 10.04 2.21 -20.84
C GLY A 244 11.14 1.17 -21.08
N ALA A 245 12.04 0.98 -20.12
CA ALA A 245 12.92 -0.17 -20.07
C ALA A 245 12.03 -1.37 -19.74
N GLY A 246 11.60 -2.13 -20.77
CA GLY A 246 10.84 -3.38 -20.59
C GLY A 246 11.49 -4.23 -19.48
N PRO A 247 10.71 -5.04 -18.71
CA PRO A 247 11.09 -5.55 -17.40
C PRO A 247 12.54 -6.00 -17.40
N GLY A 248 13.41 -5.15 -16.87
CA GLY A 248 14.83 -5.20 -17.18
C GLY A 248 15.39 -6.56 -16.81
N SER A 249 16.10 -7.18 -17.75
CA SER A 249 17.04 -8.28 -17.50
C SER A 249 18.30 -7.82 -16.72
N GLY A 250 18.22 -6.67 -16.04
CA GLY A 250 19.15 -6.32 -14.96
C GLY A 250 18.93 -7.27 -13.79
N PRO A 251 19.87 -7.36 -12.83
CA PRO A 251 19.65 -8.21 -11.69
C PRO A 251 18.36 -7.77 -11.01
N SER A 252 17.32 -8.60 -11.14
CA SER A 252 16.22 -8.67 -10.18
C SER A 252 16.85 -8.55 -8.78
N PRO A 253 16.15 -8.01 -7.77
CA PRO A 253 16.66 -7.91 -6.39
C PRO A 253 17.04 -9.26 -5.73
N ARG A 254 17.19 -10.33 -6.53
CA ARG A 254 17.79 -11.63 -6.30
C ARG A 254 18.93 -11.66 -5.29
N SER A 255 19.82 -10.67 -5.19
CA SER A 255 20.95 -10.81 -4.26
C SER A 255 20.57 -10.75 -2.77
N TRP A 256 19.52 -10.01 -2.38
CA TRP A 256 19.01 -10.00 -1.00
C TRP A 256 17.70 -10.78 -0.85
N MET A 257 16.93 -10.95 -1.93
CA MET A 257 15.71 -11.77 -1.95
C MET A 257 15.96 -13.28 -2.13
N GLN A 258 17.08 -13.73 -2.71
CA GLN A 258 17.38 -15.18 -2.87
C GLN A 258 17.77 -15.89 -1.57
N ALA A 259 18.01 -15.17 -0.49
CA ALA A 259 18.30 -15.79 0.80
C ALA A 259 17.07 -16.44 1.46
N ARG A 260 15.86 -16.28 0.92
CA ARG A 260 14.62 -16.74 1.56
C ARG A 260 13.66 -17.39 0.54
N ARG A 261 13.53 -18.71 0.63
CA ARG A 261 12.53 -19.51 -0.09
C ARG A 261 11.12 -19.08 0.35
N GLY A 262 10.20 -18.91 -0.61
CA GLY A 262 8.75 -18.79 -0.36
C GLY A 262 8.13 -17.53 -0.95
N TRP A 263 7.86 -17.54 -2.25
CA TRP A 263 7.02 -16.52 -2.89
C TRP A 263 5.57 -16.97 -2.73
N ALA A 264 4.74 -16.14 -2.11
CA ALA A 264 3.29 -16.28 -2.14
C ALA A 264 2.71 -14.99 -2.73
N ALA A 265 1.67 -15.10 -3.57
CA ALA A 265 0.83 -13.96 -3.90
C ALA A 265 0.38 -13.30 -2.58
N ALA A 266 0.48 -11.97 -2.49
CA ALA A 266 0.22 -11.25 -1.26
C ALA A 266 -1.25 -11.46 -0.81
N GLN A 267 -1.46 -12.28 0.22
CA GLN A 267 -2.72 -12.36 0.97
C GLN A 267 -2.54 -11.61 2.29
N ILE A 268 -2.67 -10.28 2.23
CA ILE A 268 -2.50 -9.42 3.40
C ILE A 268 -3.86 -9.25 4.09
N GLY A 269 -4.22 -10.17 4.97
CA GLY A 269 -5.52 -10.06 5.66
C GLY A 269 -6.74 -10.16 4.72
N SER A 270 -6.57 -10.72 3.52
CA SER A 270 -7.68 -11.00 2.60
C SER A 270 -8.70 -11.88 3.29
N ARG A 271 -9.98 -11.51 3.19
CA ARG A 271 -11.07 -12.36 3.65
C ARG A 271 -10.97 -13.70 2.93
N GLY A 272 -10.78 -14.80 3.66
CA GLY A 272 -11.27 -16.07 3.16
C GLY A 272 -12.75 -15.87 2.88
N LEU A 273 -13.19 -16.10 1.64
CA LEU A 273 -14.59 -16.07 1.22
C LEU A 273 -15.41 -16.98 2.13
N LEU A 274 -15.84 -16.48 3.28
CA LEU A 274 -16.98 -17.03 3.99
C LEU A 274 -18.18 -16.51 3.21
N GLN A 275 -18.57 -17.32 2.23
CA GLN A 275 -19.96 -17.41 1.80
C GLN A 275 -20.81 -17.63 3.05
N LEU A 276 -21.29 -16.55 3.64
CA LEU A 276 -22.44 -16.60 4.52
C LEU A 276 -23.62 -16.26 3.61
N GLY A 277 -24.32 -17.32 3.21
CA GLY A 277 -25.62 -17.23 2.54
C GLY A 277 -26.69 -16.60 3.41
#